data_AF-A0A2V8J1J0-F1
#
_entry.id   AF-A0A2V8J1J0-F1
#
_cell.length_a   1.000
_cell.length_b   1.000
_cell.length_c   1.000
_cell.angle_alpha   90.00
_cell.angle_beta   90.00
_cell.angle_gamma   90.00
#
_symmetry.space_group_name_H-M   'P 1'
#
loop_
_entity.id
_entity.type
_entity.pdbx_description
1 polymer ?
#
loop_
_entity_poly.entity_id
_entity_poly.type
_entity_poly.pdbx_seq_one_letter_code
_entity_poly.pdbx_strand_id
1 'polypeptide(L)'
;MSARKALCWGFLVLSLATLGYAQIFGTVRVVVRDPQNFAVVNAQVTVRAKNSEWMQMAKTDGEGVALIPAVPIGDYHVLVSAQGFAAVTDRDIQVTSNKITPLQVQLAVGNVEQSVNVTEELPPVNPESSTTENLTSRSDIATTPDADRTGSLAMITNNVPGTFVMHDHLHSRGGHGITWQIDGVPVPNSNLATVGSQFDPKDVDYLETKRGGLGANYGDRSYGVFNVVPRSGFEGQRFGEFLATYGNYHQTNEYLNFGSHTNRLAYYGSLAGSRTDLGLERVDVPVLHDQSASFSGFTSLVYNPTPMNQLRFVGSSRRDHYHVPNTEADQAAGIRDIEIATDTFTNFTWVHTGGSGTLLTVSPYYHFNRGQYIGGKGDPIVTDDNRGSHYVGGYVNFEVTRGKHTFRVGTDLFREYDTQFFAITDNTLAKPIRAEHRQKLNADIESVFAEDSFRVTRWLTLNDRSAVRKVLRDFK
;
A
#
# COMPACT_ATOMS: atom_id res chain seq x y z
N MET A 1 -15.77 18.42 40.32
CA MET A 1 -16.88 18.47 39.34
C MET A 1 -17.28 17.03 38.99
N SER A 2 -18.58 16.71 38.89
CA SER A 2 -19.04 15.31 38.91
C SER A 2 -18.89 14.58 37.58
N ALA A 3 -18.60 13.26 37.66
CA ALA A 3 -18.34 12.38 36.52
C ALA A 3 -19.46 12.35 35.45
N ARG A 4 -20.70 12.72 35.82
CA ARG A 4 -21.81 12.85 34.87
C ARG A 4 -21.58 13.94 33.81
N LYS A 5 -20.85 15.01 34.12
CA LYS A 5 -20.49 16.03 33.11
C LYS A 5 -19.38 15.56 32.16
N ALA A 6 -18.42 14.77 32.64
CA ALA A 6 -17.41 14.16 31.78
C ALA A 6 -18.02 13.16 30.80
N LEU A 7 -19.00 12.35 31.24
CA LEU A 7 -19.70 11.40 30.39
C LEU A 7 -20.51 12.10 29.27
N CYS A 8 -21.16 13.23 29.56
CA CYS A 8 -21.88 14.01 28.54
C CYS A 8 -20.94 14.71 27.54
N TRP A 9 -19.76 15.17 27.96
CA TRP A 9 -18.76 15.70 27.01
C TRP A 9 -18.12 14.60 26.16
N GLY A 10 -17.86 13.42 26.73
CA GLY A 10 -17.42 12.24 25.99
C GLY A 10 -18.43 11.80 24.92
N PHE A 11 -19.72 11.77 25.25
CA PHE A 11 -20.78 11.47 24.28
C PHE A 11 -20.96 12.56 23.21
N LEU A 12 -20.80 13.84 23.55
CA LEU A 12 -20.94 14.93 22.58
C LEU A 12 -19.78 14.95 21.59
N VAL A 13 -18.54 14.67 22.03
CA VAL A 13 -17.38 14.52 21.14
C VAL A 13 -17.50 13.26 20.27
N LEU A 14 -18.00 12.14 20.80
CA LEU A 14 -18.35 10.96 19.97
C LEU A 14 -19.43 11.27 18.91
N SER A 15 -20.36 12.18 19.19
CA SER A 15 -21.43 12.55 18.23
C SER A 15 -20.99 13.54 17.14
N LEU A 16 -19.81 14.18 17.27
CA LEU A 16 -19.19 15.00 16.22
C LEU A 16 -18.07 14.28 15.47
N ALA A 17 -17.81 13.00 15.77
CA ALA A 17 -17.10 12.10 14.87
C ALA A 17 -18.01 11.74 13.69
N THR A 18 -18.34 12.73 12.86
CA THR A 18 -18.96 12.49 11.56
C THR A 18 -18.06 11.53 10.80
N LEU A 19 -18.65 10.44 10.31
CA LEU A 19 -18.02 9.47 9.43
C LEU A 19 -17.08 10.21 8.47
N GLY A 20 -15.79 9.93 8.63
CA GLY A 20 -14.73 10.37 7.73
C GLY A 20 -14.27 9.18 6.91
N TYR A 21 -13.64 9.38 5.75
CA TYR A 21 -13.58 8.35 4.74
C TYR A 21 -12.22 8.30 3.93
N ALA A 22 -11.34 7.27 3.99
CA ALA A 22 -9.93 7.07 3.45
C ALA A 22 -9.57 6.80 1.94
N GLN A 23 -9.00 7.75 1.20
CA GLN A 23 -8.75 7.66 -0.26
C GLN A 23 -7.55 6.83 -0.77
N ILE A 24 -7.77 6.16 -1.91
CA ILE A 24 -6.86 5.20 -2.57
C ILE A 24 -6.45 5.62 -4.00
N PHE A 25 -6.96 6.76 -4.47
CA PHE A 25 -7.01 7.14 -5.88
C PHE A 25 -6.29 8.47 -6.16
N GLY A 26 -5.95 8.68 -7.43
CA GLY A 26 -5.68 10.02 -7.97
C GLY A 26 -6.92 10.64 -8.62
N THR A 27 -6.81 11.92 -8.96
CA THR A 27 -7.79 12.68 -9.73
C THR A 27 -7.14 13.13 -11.04
N VAL A 28 -7.63 12.67 -12.20
CA VAL A 28 -7.12 13.14 -13.50
C VAL A 28 -7.84 14.44 -13.86
N ARG A 29 -7.07 15.49 -14.19
CA ARG A 29 -7.59 16.81 -14.58
C ARG A 29 -7.14 17.14 -15.99
N VAL A 30 -8.06 16.98 -16.95
CA VAL A 30 -7.80 17.27 -18.36
C VAL A 30 -8.27 18.69 -18.69
N VAL A 31 -7.42 19.48 -19.35
CA VAL A 31 -7.74 20.82 -19.85
C VAL A 31 -7.66 20.80 -21.37
N VAL A 32 -8.80 20.94 -22.05
CA VAL A 32 -8.93 20.81 -23.51
C VAL A 32 -9.07 22.19 -24.16
N ARG A 33 -8.23 22.45 -25.16
CA ARG A 33 -8.17 23.73 -25.89
C ARG A 33 -8.13 23.55 -27.40
N ASP A 34 -8.52 24.58 -28.12
CA ASP A 34 -8.36 24.66 -29.58
C ASP A 34 -6.98 25.24 -29.97
N PRO A 35 -6.60 25.29 -31.27
CA PRO A 35 -5.34 25.88 -31.72
C PRO A 35 -5.18 27.37 -31.33
N GLN A 36 -6.29 28.08 -31.14
CA GLN A 36 -6.38 29.47 -30.71
C GLN A 36 -6.34 29.64 -29.17
N ASN A 37 -6.14 28.55 -28.41
CA ASN A 37 -6.05 28.50 -26.94
C ASN A 37 -7.38 28.79 -26.20
N PHE A 38 -8.52 28.83 -26.90
CA PHE A 38 -9.86 28.89 -26.29
C PHE A 38 -10.23 27.54 -25.66
N ALA A 39 -11.24 27.55 -24.79
CA ALA A 39 -11.74 26.36 -24.10
C ALA A 39 -12.66 25.54 -25.02
N VAL A 40 -12.43 24.23 -25.12
CA VAL A 40 -13.35 23.31 -25.81
C VAL A 40 -14.32 22.73 -24.80
N VAL A 41 -15.57 23.19 -24.85
CA VAL A 41 -16.68 22.77 -23.96
C VAL A 41 -17.33 21.49 -24.50
N ASN A 42 -17.80 20.61 -23.59
CA ASN A 42 -18.43 19.32 -23.93
C ASN A 42 -17.54 18.32 -24.70
N ALA A 43 -16.22 18.49 -24.71
CA ALA A 43 -15.30 17.48 -25.20
C ALA A 43 -15.41 16.22 -24.33
N GLN A 44 -15.54 15.06 -24.97
CA GLN A 44 -15.56 13.76 -24.31
C GLN A 44 -14.13 13.35 -23.98
N VAL A 45 -13.85 13.14 -22.70
CA VAL A 45 -12.59 12.60 -22.19
C VAL A 45 -12.84 11.16 -21.75
N THR A 46 -11.97 10.25 -22.16
CA THR A 46 -11.98 8.84 -21.75
C THR A 46 -10.60 8.48 -21.23
N VAL A 47 -10.53 8.06 -19.97
CA VAL A 47 -9.32 7.55 -19.32
C VAL A 47 -9.43 6.02 -19.29
N ARG A 48 -8.47 5.30 -19.88
CA ARG A 48 -8.48 3.83 -19.98
C ARG A 48 -7.16 3.27 -19.47
N ALA A 49 -7.22 2.25 -18.61
CA ALA A 49 -6.02 1.60 -18.08
C ALA A 49 -5.26 0.86 -19.19
N LYS A 50 -3.92 0.84 -19.12
CA LYS A 50 -3.08 0.10 -20.07
C LYS A 50 -3.15 -1.42 -19.87
N ASN A 51 -3.21 -1.85 -18.60
CA ASN A 51 -2.97 -3.24 -18.17
C ASN A 51 -4.23 -3.95 -17.65
N SER A 52 -5.42 -3.35 -17.80
CA SER A 52 -6.69 -3.89 -17.31
C SER A 52 -7.90 -3.39 -18.12
N GLU A 53 -9.09 -3.99 -17.90
CA GLU A 53 -10.33 -3.56 -18.56
C GLU A 53 -10.95 -2.27 -17.96
N TRP A 54 -10.29 -1.61 -17.00
CA TRP A 54 -10.81 -0.40 -16.36
C TRP A 54 -10.84 0.82 -17.30
N MET A 55 -11.96 1.56 -17.28
CA MET A 55 -12.09 2.87 -17.93
C MET A 55 -13.11 3.78 -17.24
N GLN A 56 -12.92 5.09 -17.37
CA GLN A 56 -13.85 6.12 -16.89
C GLN A 56 -13.98 7.27 -17.91
N MET A 57 -15.15 7.89 -17.95
CA MET A 57 -15.49 8.94 -18.92
C MET A 57 -16.00 10.20 -18.22
N ALA A 58 -15.61 11.37 -18.73
CA ALA A 58 -16.10 12.68 -18.28
C ALA A 58 -16.22 13.65 -19.46
N LYS A 59 -16.90 14.77 -19.27
CA LYS A 59 -16.99 15.84 -20.27
C LYS A 59 -16.37 17.13 -19.73
N THR A 60 -15.82 17.95 -20.62
CA THR A 60 -15.31 19.26 -20.24
C THR A 60 -16.42 20.26 -19.95
N ASP A 61 -16.19 21.06 -18.92
CA ASP A 61 -17.04 22.18 -18.51
C ASP A 61 -16.85 23.45 -19.38
N GLY A 62 -17.45 24.56 -18.95
CA GLY A 62 -17.35 25.86 -19.62
C GLY A 62 -15.94 26.49 -19.65
N GLU A 63 -15.00 26.02 -18.82
CA GLU A 63 -13.58 26.42 -18.87
C GLU A 63 -12.72 25.47 -19.72
N GLY A 64 -13.34 24.43 -20.28
CA GLY A 64 -12.67 23.36 -21.03
C GLY A 64 -12.01 22.33 -20.11
N VAL A 65 -12.44 22.23 -18.84
CA VAL A 65 -11.84 21.35 -17.84
C VAL A 65 -12.72 20.13 -17.58
N ALA A 66 -12.13 18.94 -17.60
CA ALA A 66 -12.76 17.71 -17.13
C ALA A 66 -12.00 17.21 -15.88
N LEU A 67 -12.74 16.93 -14.81
CA LEU A 67 -12.24 16.25 -13.62
C LEU A 67 -12.74 14.81 -13.61
N ILE A 68 -11.81 13.87 -13.51
CA ILE A 68 -12.07 12.44 -13.36
C ILE A 68 -11.52 12.05 -11.98
N PRO A 69 -12.33 12.12 -10.91
CA PRO A 69 -11.94 11.63 -9.59
C PRO A 69 -12.05 10.10 -9.52
N ALA A 70 -11.41 9.52 -8.50
CA ALA A 70 -11.41 8.08 -8.22
C ALA A 70 -10.74 7.21 -9.31
N VAL A 71 -9.68 7.73 -9.95
CA VAL A 71 -8.86 6.97 -10.89
C VAL A 71 -7.82 6.15 -10.11
N PRO A 72 -7.78 4.81 -10.25
CA PRO A 72 -6.80 3.99 -9.55
C PRO A 72 -5.36 4.39 -9.88
N ILE A 73 -4.41 4.04 -9.02
CA ILE A 73 -2.99 4.16 -9.36
C ILE A 73 -2.69 3.27 -10.59
N GLY A 74 -1.81 3.75 -11.48
CA GLY A 74 -1.35 2.99 -12.65
C GLY A 74 -1.09 3.85 -13.87
N ASP A 75 -0.83 3.19 -15.00
CA ASP A 75 -0.62 3.82 -16.30
C ASP A 75 -1.90 3.77 -17.17
N TYR A 76 -2.17 4.89 -17.86
CA TYR A 76 -3.41 5.12 -18.59
C TYR A 76 -3.16 5.74 -19.97
N HIS A 77 -4.05 5.43 -20.91
CA HIS A 77 -4.26 6.17 -22.16
C HIS A 77 -5.43 7.14 -21.95
N VAL A 78 -5.28 8.40 -22.39
CA VAL A 78 -6.33 9.43 -22.32
C VAL A 78 -6.71 9.88 -23.72
N LEU A 79 -7.95 9.57 -24.09
CA LEU A 79 -8.53 9.83 -25.39
C LEU A 79 -9.47 11.04 -25.27
N VAL A 80 -9.26 12.08 -26.07
CA VAL A 80 -10.11 13.29 -26.06
C VAL A 80 -10.73 13.54 -27.43
N SER A 81 -12.07 13.62 -27.50
CA SER A 81 -12.80 13.92 -28.73
C SER A 81 -13.83 15.04 -28.55
N ALA A 82 -14.03 15.84 -29.60
CA ALA A 82 -15.04 16.91 -29.63
C ALA A 82 -15.60 17.08 -31.05
N GLN A 83 -16.87 17.49 -31.15
CA GLN A 83 -17.51 17.73 -32.44
C GLN A 83 -16.84 18.90 -33.18
N GLY A 84 -16.48 18.72 -34.45
CA GLY A 84 -15.80 19.73 -35.27
C GLY A 84 -14.27 19.73 -35.18
N PHE A 85 -13.69 18.85 -34.35
CA PHE A 85 -12.24 18.66 -34.24
C PHE A 85 -11.80 17.35 -34.93
N ALA A 86 -10.52 17.26 -35.29
CA ALA A 86 -9.92 16.04 -35.78
C ALA A 86 -9.98 14.93 -34.71
N ALA A 87 -9.97 13.67 -35.15
CA ALA A 87 -10.18 12.54 -34.27
C ALA A 87 -9.05 12.39 -33.23
N VAL A 88 -9.45 12.36 -31.96
CA VAL A 88 -8.74 11.77 -30.81
C VAL A 88 -7.27 12.15 -30.69
N THR A 89 -6.97 13.15 -29.86
CA THR A 89 -5.65 13.19 -29.22
C THR A 89 -5.59 12.08 -28.19
N ASP A 90 -4.62 11.18 -28.34
CA ASP A 90 -4.24 10.17 -27.36
C ASP A 90 -3.01 10.64 -26.59
N ARG A 91 -2.98 10.42 -25.27
CA ARG A 91 -1.89 10.81 -24.38
C ARG A 91 -1.76 9.84 -23.23
N ASP A 92 -0.53 9.39 -23.02
CA ASP A 92 -0.18 8.55 -21.89
C ASP A 92 0.01 9.38 -20.62
N ILE A 93 -0.58 8.91 -19.51
CA ILE A 93 -0.37 9.48 -18.18
C ILE A 93 -0.12 8.37 -17.15
N GLN A 94 0.58 8.73 -16.08
CA GLN A 94 0.70 7.94 -14.87
C GLN A 94 -0.11 8.62 -13.75
N VAL A 95 -0.86 7.83 -12.99
CA VAL A 95 -1.70 8.31 -11.89
C VAL A 95 -1.15 7.78 -10.57
N THR A 96 -0.91 8.68 -9.62
CA THR A 96 -0.46 8.40 -8.25
C THR A 96 -1.52 8.85 -7.24
N SER A 97 -1.57 8.23 -6.05
CA SER A 97 -2.63 8.45 -5.06
C SER A 97 -2.58 9.84 -4.43
N ASN A 98 -3.76 10.34 -4.07
CA ASN A 98 -3.97 11.59 -3.33
C ASN A 98 -3.36 12.81 -4.03
N LYS A 99 -3.33 12.78 -5.37
CA LYS A 99 -2.82 13.84 -6.24
C LYS A 99 -3.74 14.08 -7.42
N ILE A 100 -3.63 15.30 -7.96
CA ILE A 100 -4.10 15.58 -9.30
C ILE A 100 -3.01 15.22 -10.30
N THR A 101 -3.36 14.45 -11.33
CA THR A 101 -2.54 14.30 -12.55
C THR A 101 -3.05 15.31 -13.58
N PRO A 102 -2.35 16.44 -13.81
CA PRO A 102 -2.75 17.43 -14.81
C PRO A 102 -2.36 16.98 -16.22
N LEU A 103 -3.30 17.09 -17.15
CA LEU A 103 -3.05 16.88 -18.58
C LEU A 103 -3.63 18.06 -19.36
N GLN A 104 -2.84 18.68 -20.23
CA GLN A 104 -3.33 19.68 -21.18
C GLN A 104 -3.35 19.07 -22.58
N VAL A 105 -4.50 19.16 -23.25
CA VAL A 105 -4.72 18.64 -24.61
C VAL A 105 -5.12 19.81 -25.51
N GLN A 106 -4.46 19.93 -26.65
CA GLN A 106 -4.86 20.85 -27.72
C GLN A 106 -5.41 20.03 -28.89
N LEU A 107 -6.69 20.21 -29.19
CA LEU A 107 -7.34 19.55 -30.32
C LEU A 107 -7.06 20.30 -31.62
N ALA A 108 -6.75 19.58 -32.69
CA ALA A 108 -6.66 20.15 -34.03
C ALA A 108 -8.07 20.32 -34.64
N VAL A 109 -8.33 21.43 -35.32
CA VAL A 109 -9.62 21.67 -36.01
C VAL A 109 -9.77 20.69 -37.17
N GLY A 110 -10.96 20.09 -37.31
CA GLY A 110 -11.20 18.99 -38.24
C GLY A 110 -11.23 19.42 -39.71
N ASN A 111 -10.09 19.31 -40.38
CA ASN A 111 -9.97 19.08 -41.83
C ASN A 111 -8.65 18.33 -42.08
N VAL A 112 -8.72 17.26 -42.88
CA VAL A 112 -7.69 16.21 -43.05
C VAL A 112 -7.65 15.18 -41.91
N GLU A 113 -7.86 13.91 -42.27
CA GLU A 113 -7.52 12.74 -41.46
C GLU A 113 -6.00 12.58 -41.41
N GLN A 114 -5.33 13.32 -40.51
CA GLN A 114 -3.96 13.02 -40.12
C GLN A 114 -3.97 12.44 -38.71
N SER A 115 -3.58 11.17 -38.60
CA SER A 115 -3.07 10.61 -37.36
C SER A 115 -1.77 11.36 -37.03
N VAL A 116 -1.88 12.37 -36.18
CA VAL A 116 -0.72 13.04 -35.58
C VAL A 116 -0.22 12.13 -34.46
N ASN A 117 0.57 11.14 -34.85
CA ASN A 117 1.26 10.28 -33.90
C ASN A 117 2.36 11.14 -33.24
N VAL A 118 2.08 11.68 -32.05
CA VAL A 118 3.02 12.51 -31.29
C VAL A 118 4.10 11.61 -30.70
N THR A 119 5.17 11.41 -31.46
CA THR A 119 6.35 10.64 -31.02
C THR A 119 7.11 11.39 -29.92
N GLU A 120 7.31 10.70 -28.80
CA GLU A 120 8.15 11.08 -27.66
C GLU A 120 7.98 12.52 -27.13
N GLU A 121 7.08 12.68 -26.17
CA GLU A 121 7.23 13.72 -25.15
C GLU A 121 7.72 13.07 -23.85
N LEU A 122 8.57 13.78 -23.09
CA LEU A 122 9.13 13.29 -21.82
C LEU A 122 8.01 12.81 -20.87
N PRO A 123 8.26 11.81 -20.00
CA PRO A 123 7.28 11.38 -19.01
C PRO A 123 6.72 12.60 -18.26
N PRO A 124 5.38 12.79 -18.20
CA PRO A 124 4.79 14.03 -17.71
C PRO A 124 5.11 14.22 -16.21
N VAL A 125 6.13 15.03 -15.92
CA VAL A 125 6.47 15.45 -14.56
C VAL A 125 5.29 16.25 -14.02
N ASN A 126 4.74 15.83 -12.87
CA ASN A 126 3.65 16.56 -12.22
C ASN A 126 4.20 17.80 -11.50
N PRO A 127 3.98 19.03 -12.02
CA PRO A 127 4.55 20.25 -11.42
C PRO A 127 3.82 20.66 -10.13
N GLU A 128 2.70 20.01 -9.78
CA GLU A 128 1.93 20.31 -8.57
C GLU A 128 2.47 19.54 -7.33
N SER A 129 3.52 18.72 -7.51
CA SER A 129 4.11 17.84 -6.49
C SER A 129 5.61 18.11 -6.26
N SER A 130 6.01 18.21 -4.99
CA SER A 130 7.41 18.18 -4.54
C SER A 130 7.87 16.80 -4.04
N THR A 131 6.98 15.79 -4.00
CA THR A 131 7.28 14.42 -3.58
C THR A 131 8.09 13.69 -4.64
N THR A 132 9.17 13.00 -4.27
CA THR A 132 9.82 12.03 -5.19
C THR A 132 9.00 10.76 -5.24
N GLU A 133 8.61 10.31 -6.42
CA GLU A 133 7.82 9.08 -6.60
C GLU A 133 8.51 8.10 -7.53
N ASN A 134 8.31 6.82 -7.25
CA ASN A 134 8.59 5.71 -8.15
C ASN A 134 7.33 4.86 -8.21
N LEU A 135 6.86 4.53 -9.40
CA LEU A 135 5.82 3.54 -9.61
C LEU A 135 6.46 2.31 -10.24
N THR A 136 6.47 1.20 -9.50
CA THR A 136 6.98 -0.09 -9.98
C THR A 136 5.79 -0.95 -10.39
N SER A 137 5.69 -1.30 -11.66
CA SER A 137 4.59 -2.10 -12.19
C SER A 137 4.79 -3.60 -11.94
N ARG A 138 3.71 -4.38 -12.04
CA ARG A 138 3.75 -5.85 -12.10
C ARG A 138 4.76 -6.40 -13.12
N SER A 139 4.93 -5.70 -14.26
CA SER A 139 5.89 -6.10 -15.29
C SER A 139 7.33 -5.88 -14.85
N ASP A 140 7.62 -4.78 -14.14
CA ASP A 140 8.95 -4.52 -13.59
C ASP A 140 9.29 -5.57 -12.52
N ILE A 141 8.32 -5.91 -11.66
CA ILE A 141 8.48 -6.98 -10.65
C ILE A 141 8.77 -8.33 -11.34
N ALA A 142 7.94 -8.74 -12.30
CA ALA A 142 8.06 -10.05 -12.95
C ALA A 142 9.29 -10.20 -13.87
N THR A 143 9.91 -9.10 -14.29
CA THR A 143 11.12 -9.13 -15.15
C THR A 143 12.41 -8.79 -14.40
N THR A 144 12.31 -8.27 -13.18
CA THR A 144 13.47 -8.00 -12.32
C THR A 144 13.94 -9.28 -11.62
N PRO A 145 15.22 -9.65 -11.71
CA PRO A 145 15.75 -10.81 -10.99
C PRO A 145 15.43 -10.78 -9.50
N ASP A 146 14.92 -11.92 -8.99
CA ASP A 146 14.58 -12.17 -7.58
C ASP A 146 13.45 -11.29 -6.97
N ALA A 147 12.84 -10.41 -7.77
CA ALA A 147 11.79 -9.49 -7.32
C ALA A 147 10.41 -10.16 -7.18
N ASP A 148 10.14 -11.23 -7.92
CA ASP A 148 8.88 -11.99 -7.88
C ASP A 148 8.86 -13.13 -6.85
N ARG A 149 10.02 -13.42 -6.22
CA ARG A 149 10.16 -14.47 -5.20
C ARG A 149 9.23 -14.20 -4.01
N THR A 150 8.62 -15.26 -3.48
CA THR A 150 7.69 -15.19 -2.34
C THR A 150 8.32 -14.48 -1.13
N GLY A 151 7.70 -13.38 -0.68
CA GLY A 151 8.19 -12.53 0.43
C GLY A 151 9.40 -11.65 0.10
N SER A 152 9.79 -11.52 -1.17
CA SER A 152 10.98 -10.75 -1.56
C SER A 152 10.79 -9.24 -1.50
N LEU A 153 11.74 -8.55 -0.88
CA LEU A 153 11.86 -7.08 -0.94
C LEU A 153 12.62 -6.58 -2.17
N ALA A 154 13.11 -7.48 -3.04
CA ALA A 154 13.82 -7.09 -4.26
C ALA A 154 12.93 -6.34 -5.26
N MET A 155 11.59 -6.51 -5.19
CA MET A 155 10.65 -5.63 -5.90
C MET A 155 10.86 -4.14 -5.57
N ILE A 156 11.40 -3.82 -4.39
CA ILE A 156 11.75 -2.47 -3.95
C ILE A 156 13.22 -2.18 -4.18
N THR A 157 14.14 -2.99 -3.64
CA THR A 157 15.58 -2.63 -3.61
C THR A 157 16.19 -2.49 -4.99
N ASN A 158 15.66 -3.21 -5.98
CA ASN A 158 16.14 -3.19 -7.36
C ASN A 158 15.47 -2.08 -8.19
N ASN A 159 14.27 -1.64 -7.82
CA ASN A 159 13.45 -0.68 -8.59
C ASN A 159 13.38 0.74 -7.98
N VAL A 160 13.73 0.90 -6.69
CA VAL A 160 13.64 2.17 -5.96
C VAL A 160 15.03 2.63 -5.51
N PRO A 161 15.67 3.58 -6.21
CA PRO A 161 17.04 4.02 -5.92
C PRO A 161 17.23 4.50 -4.47
N GLY A 162 18.26 4.03 -3.77
CA GLY A 162 18.52 4.42 -2.38
C GLY A 162 17.57 3.79 -1.37
N THR A 163 16.98 2.65 -1.70
CA THR A 163 16.44 1.69 -0.73
C THR A 163 17.38 0.48 -0.60
N PHE A 164 17.39 -0.15 0.56
CA PHE A 164 18.21 -1.33 0.87
C PHE A 164 17.61 -2.05 2.09
N VAL A 165 17.97 -3.31 2.30
CA VAL A 165 17.64 -4.05 3.53
C VAL A 165 18.86 -4.08 4.45
N MET A 166 18.66 -3.90 5.75
CA MET A 166 19.69 -4.02 6.79
C MET A 166 19.02 -4.38 8.11
N HIS A 167 19.55 -5.35 8.85
CA HIS A 167 18.91 -5.92 10.05
C HIS A 167 17.45 -6.34 9.76
N ASP A 168 17.24 -6.97 8.60
CA ASP A 168 15.93 -7.36 8.03
C ASP A 168 14.94 -6.21 7.78
N HIS A 169 15.28 -4.97 8.14
CA HIS A 169 14.43 -3.81 7.92
C HIS A 169 14.68 -3.19 6.54
N LEU A 170 13.60 -2.89 5.83
CA LEU A 170 13.66 -2.03 4.65
C LEU A 170 13.99 -0.59 5.06
N HIS A 171 15.09 -0.08 4.54
CA HIS A 171 15.53 1.29 4.69
C HIS A 171 15.26 2.09 3.40
N SER A 172 14.96 3.37 3.55
CA SER A 172 14.94 4.34 2.45
C SER A 172 15.73 5.57 2.84
N ARG A 173 16.61 6.05 1.97
CA ARG A 173 17.43 7.27 2.20
C ARG A 173 18.17 7.28 3.54
N GLY A 174 18.63 6.10 3.98
CA GLY A 174 19.42 5.93 5.21
C GLY A 174 18.63 5.76 6.51
N GLY A 175 17.30 5.59 6.47
CA GLY A 175 16.50 5.30 7.67
C GLY A 175 15.34 4.35 7.45
N HIS A 176 14.87 3.73 8.54
CA HIS A 176 13.83 2.70 8.57
C HIS A 176 12.45 3.22 9.03
N GLY A 177 12.29 4.54 9.19
CA GLY A 177 11.01 5.16 9.57
C GLY A 177 10.05 5.25 8.38
N ILE A 178 9.62 4.08 7.90
CA ILE A 178 8.82 3.91 6.67
C ILE A 178 7.39 3.46 6.98
N THR A 179 6.45 3.78 6.08
CA THR A 179 5.04 3.35 6.12
C THR A 179 4.75 2.31 5.06
N TRP A 180 4.05 1.25 5.43
CA TRP A 180 3.34 0.39 4.49
C TRP A 180 1.88 0.81 4.36
N GLN A 181 1.36 0.74 3.14
CA GLN A 181 -0.05 0.90 2.83
C GLN A 181 -0.49 -0.18 1.86
N ILE A 182 -1.78 -0.52 1.88
CA ILE A 182 -2.42 -1.25 0.79
C ILE A 182 -3.67 -0.48 0.37
N ASP A 183 -3.79 -0.22 -0.94
CA ASP A 183 -4.76 0.74 -1.47
C ASP A 183 -4.74 2.07 -0.70
N GLY A 184 -3.58 2.67 -0.42
CA GLY A 184 -3.46 3.95 0.30
C GLY A 184 -3.92 3.94 1.77
N VAL A 185 -4.42 2.81 2.28
CA VAL A 185 -4.78 2.61 3.69
C VAL A 185 -3.55 2.14 4.46
N PRO A 186 -3.16 2.81 5.56
CA PRO A 186 -2.04 2.35 6.39
C PRO A 186 -2.23 0.90 6.84
N VAL A 187 -1.16 0.12 6.73
CA VAL A 187 -0.99 -1.08 7.57
C VAL A 187 -0.04 -0.67 8.69
N PRO A 188 -0.46 -0.75 9.98
CA PRO A 188 0.42 -0.49 11.11
C PRO A 188 1.71 -1.30 10.99
N ASN A 189 2.83 -0.73 11.44
CA ASN A 189 4.09 -1.50 11.40
C ASN A 189 4.02 -2.53 12.54
N SER A 190 4.36 -3.78 12.24
CA SER A 190 4.37 -4.87 13.22
C SER A 190 5.51 -4.72 14.24
N ASN A 191 5.43 -5.53 15.29
CA ASN A 191 6.56 -5.75 16.20
C ASN A 191 7.64 -6.68 15.61
N LEU A 192 7.41 -7.20 14.40
CA LEU A 192 8.33 -8.04 13.63
C LEU A 192 9.29 -7.16 12.81
N ALA A 193 10.48 -7.68 12.52
CA ALA A 193 11.46 -6.97 11.73
C ALA A 193 11.00 -6.65 10.28
N THR A 194 10.10 -7.47 9.73
CA THR A 194 9.72 -7.46 8.31
C THR A 194 8.20 -7.35 8.08
N VAL A 195 7.69 -6.11 7.99
CA VAL A 195 6.32 -5.84 7.48
C VAL A 195 6.25 -6.04 5.96
N GLY A 196 7.35 -5.83 5.23
CA GLY A 196 7.29 -5.78 3.76
C GLY A 196 7.19 -7.14 3.06
N SER A 197 7.69 -8.21 3.69
CA SER A 197 7.60 -9.59 3.17
C SER A 197 6.20 -10.20 3.30
N GLN A 198 5.28 -9.53 4.01
CA GLN A 198 3.90 -9.98 4.18
C GLN A 198 3.05 -9.84 2.91
N PHE A 199 3.50 -9.00 1.97
CA PHE A 199 2.92 -8.85 0.64
C PHE A 199 3.72 -9.70 -0.33
N ASP A 200 3.10 -10.70 -0.97
CA ASP A 200 3.78 -11.42 -2.04
C ASP A 200 3.91 -10.49 -3.27
N PRO A 201 5.11 -10.32 -3.85
CA PRO A 201 5.30 -9.43 -5.00
C PRO A 201 4.41 -9.76 -6.21
N LYS A 202 3.93 -11.00 -6.34
CA LYS A 202 3.08 -11.47 -7.45
C LYS A 202 1.59 -11.10 -7.28
N ASP A 203 1.19 -10.67 -6.08
CA ASP A 203 -0.13 -10.09 -5.78
C ASP A 203 -0.18 -8.58 -6.09
N VAL A 204 0.97 -7.95 -6.31
CA VAL A 204 1.10 -6.52 -6.58
C VAL A 204 0.82 -6.23 -8.07
N ASP A 205 -0.11 -5.32 -8.35
CA ASP A 205 -0.29 -4.78 -9.70
C ASP A 205 0.59 -3.54 -9.92
N TYR A 206 0.66 -2.67 -8.91
CA TYR A 206 1.63 -1.59 -8.82
C TYR A 206 2.11 -1.39 -7.38
N LEU A 207 3.39 -1.08 -7.21
CA LEU A 207 3.94 -0.55 -5.98
C LEU A 207 4.25 0.94 -6.15
N GLU A 208 3.48 1.78 -5.48
CA GLU A 208 3.72 3.22 -5.42
C GLU A 208 4.64 3.53 -4.24
N THR A 209 5.83 4.06 -4.54
CA THR A 209 6.82 4.45 -3.53
C THR A 209 6.99 5.97 -3.50
N LYS A 210 6.67 6.60 -2.36
CA LYS A 210 6.81 8.06 -2.14
C LYS A 210 7.92 8.35 -1.15
N ARG A 211 8.82 9.29 -1.48
CA ARG A 211 10.05 9.56 -0.72
C ARG A 211 10.32 11.05 -0.60
N GLY A 212 10.26 11.58 0.63
CA GLY A 212 10.45 13.01 0.92
C GLY A 212 9.35 13.90 0.31
N GLY A 213 9.22 15.14 0.79
CA GLY A 213 8.11 16.01 0.37
C GLY A 213 6.73 15.37 0.58
N LEU A 214 6.60 14.56 1.65
CA LEU A 214 5.41 13.77 1.94
C LEU A 214 4.22 14.66 2.35
N GLY A 215 3.00 14.17 2.14
CA GLY A 215 1.76 14.76 2.65
C GLY A 215 1.70 14.75 4.18
N ALA A 216 0.88 15.64 4.73
CA ALA A 216 0.55 15.67 6.16
C ALA A 216 -0.13 14.36 6.61
N ASN A 217 -0.84 13.71 5.69
CA ASN A 217 -1.51 12.43 5.91
C ASN A 217 -0.57 11.26 6.27
N TYR A 218 0.75 11.41 6.09
CA TYR A 218 1.74 10.37 6.41
C TYR A 218 2.45 10.57 7.77
N GLY A 219 2.14 11.64 8.50
CA GLY A 219 2.59 11.84 9.89
C GLY A 219 4.12 11.95 10.06
N ASP A 220 4.66 11.18 10.99
CA ASP A 220 6.08 11.18 11.41
C ASP A 220 6.97 10.22 10.61
N ARG A 221 6.41 9.50 9.62
CA ARG A 221 7.10 8.49 8.82
C ARG A 221 7.90 9.16 7.70
N SER A 222 9.07 9.70 8.05
CA SER A 222 9.83 10.65 7.23
C SER A 222 10.63 10.05 6.05
N TYR A 223 10.91 8.74 6.07
CA TYR A 223 11.87 8.14 5.13
C TYR A 223 11.22 7.62 3.84
N GLY A 224 10.00 7.09 3.91
CA GLY A 224 9.27 6.65 2.73
C GLY A 224 7.91 6.04 3.03
N VAL A 225 7.05 6.02 2.00
CA VAL A 225 5.77 5.33 1.99
C VAL A 225 5.79 4.33 0.84
N PHE A 226 5.47 3.08 1.14
CA PHE A 226 5.36 1.97 0.19
C PHE A 226 3.90 1.54 0.16
N ASN A 227 3.20 1.92 -0.91
CA ASN A 227 1.77 1.69 -1.09
C ASN A 227 1.55 0.60 -2.14
N VAL A 228 1.12 -0.57 -1.67
CA VAL A 228 0.77 -1.72 -2.49
C VAL A 228 -0.59 -1.50 -3.13
N VAL A 229 -0.66 -1.57 -4.45
CA VAL A 229 -1.92 -1.62 -5.21
C VAL A 229 -2.09 -3.07 -5.65
N PRO A 230 -3.03 -3.81 -5.05
CA PRO A 230 -3.17 -5.23 -5.32
C PRO A 230 -3.86 -5.49 -6.66
N ARG A 231 -3.56 -6.66 -7.23
CA ARG A 231 -4.39 -7.27 -8.28
C ARG A 231 -5.83 -7.42 -7.78
N SER A 232 -6.79 -7.28 -8.69
CA SER A 232 -8.17 -6.90 -8.37
C SER A 232 -9.25 -7.72 -9.09
N GLY A 233 -8.86 -8.48 -10.11
CA GLY A 233 -9.77 -9.22 -11.00
C GLY A 233 -10.02 -8.52 -12.33
N PHE A 234 -9.58 -7.26 -12.51
CA PHE A 234 -9.70 -6.50 -13.77
C PHE A 234 -8.59 -6.82 -14.79
N GLU A 235 -7.63 -7.68 -14.42
CA GLU A 235 -6.50 -8.10 -15.28
C GLU A 235 -6.96 -9.04 -16.42
N GLY A 236 -8.19 -9.58 -16.33
CA GLY A 236 -8.84 -10.35 -17.39
C GLY A 236 -10.16 -10.97 -16.94
N GLN A 237 -10.78 -11.76 -17.82
CA GLN A 237 -12.03 -12.48 -17.53
C GLN A 237 -11.73 -13.96 -17.23
N ARG A 238 -12.14 -14.42 -16.03
CA ARG A 238 -11.97 -15.81 -15.54
C ARG A 238 -10.56 -16.38 -15.77
N PHE A 239 -9.56 -15.70 -15.24
CA PHE A 239 -8.18 -16.17 -15.30
C PHE A 239 -7.80 -17.01 -14.07
N GLY A 240 -6.79 -17.84 -14.25
CA GLY A 240 -6.08 -18.51 -13.18
C GLY A 240 -4.71 -18.98 -13.69
N GLU A 241 -3.72 -18.93 -12.82
CA GLU A 241 -2.32 -19.19 -13.14
C GLU A 241 -1.68 -19.95 -11.99
N PHE A 242 -0.87 -20.96 -12.33
CA PHE A 242 -0.05 -21.70 -11.38
C PHE A 242 1.42 -21.60 -11.82
N LEU A 243 2.26 -21.12 -10.91
CA LEU A 243 3.70 -21.02 -11.04
C LEU A 243 4.35 -21.91 -9.98
N ALA A 244 5.37 -22.65 -10.38
CA ALA A 244 6.24 -23.40 -9.47
C ALA A 244 7.69 -23.26 -9.92
N THR A 245 8.59 -22.93 -9.01
CA THR A 245 10.03 -22.85 -9.26
C THR A 245 10.80 -23.78 -8.33
N TYR A 246 11.96 -24.27 -8.80
CA TYR A 246 12.88 -25.09 -8.02
C TYR A 246 14.32 -24.66 -8.35
N GLY A 247 15.17 -24.50 -7.33
CA GLY A 247 16.53 -23.97 -7.49
C GLY A 247 17.55 -24.47 -6.47
N ASN A 248 18.65 -23.73 -6.36
CA ASN A 248 19.73 -23.99 -5.39
C ASN A 248 19.20 -23.99 -3.95
N TYR A 249 19.92 -24.64 -3.02
CA TYR A 249 19.47 -24.83 -1.63
C TYR A 249 18.08 -25.49 -1.51
N HIS A 250 17.76 -26.33 -2.52
CA HIS A 250 16.43 -26.91 -2.77
C HIS A 250 15.31 -25.88 -2.56
N GLN A 251 15.53 -24.66 -3.06
CA GLN A 251 14.59 -23.56 -2.92
C GLN A 251 13.38 -23.83 -3.81
N THR A 252 12.19 -23.74 -3.25
CA THR A 252 10.92 -23.82 -3.99
C THR A 252 10.10 -22.55 -3.77
N ASN A 253 9.36 -22.15 -4.80
CA ASN A 253 8.28 -21.18 -4.66
C ASN A 253 7.09 -21.67 -5.47
N GLU A 254 5.95 -21.83 -4.82
CA GLU A 254 4.69 -22.21 -5.44
C GLU A 254 3.72 -21.04 -5.36
N TYR A 255 2.96 -20.81 -6.41
CA TYR A 255 2.02 -19.71 -6.46
C TYR A 255 0.83 -20.07 -7.33
N LEU A 256 -0.38 -19.90 -6.78
CA LEU A 256 -1.64 -20.10 -7.46
C LEU A 256 -2.44 -18.81 -7.34
N ASN A 257 -2.84 -18.20 -8.45
CA ASN A 257 -3.79 -17.10 -8.45
C ASN A 257 -5.02 -17.39 -9.32
N PHE A 258 -6.11 -16.73 -9.01
CA PHE A 258 -7.34 -16.74 -9.81
C PHE A 258 -8.09 -15.42 -9.66
N GLY A 259 -8.84 -15.04 -10.67
CA GLY A 259 -9.64 -13.83 -10.63
C GLY A 259 -10.60 -13.69 -11.80
N SER A 260 -11.55 -12.78 -11.65
CA SER A 260 -12.44 -12.35 -12.71
C SER A 260 -13.14 -11.08 -12.28
N HIS A 261 -13.75 -10.40 -13.25
CA HIS A 261 -14.64 -9.29 -12.98
C HIS A 261 -15.93 -9.34 -13.81
N THR A 262 -16.78 -8.38 -13.51
CA THR A 262 -18.02 -7.96 -14.15
C THR A 262 -18.13 -6.45 -13.97
N ASN A 263 -19.12 -5.80 -14.59
CA ASN A 263 -19.35 -4.35 -14.45
C ASN A 263 -19.57 -3.86 -13.00
N ARG A 264 -19.86 -4.76 -12.04
CA ARG A 264 -20.14 -4.39 -10.63
C ARG A 264 -19.33 -5.16 -9.60
N LEU A 265 -18.65 -6.24 -9.95
CA LEU A 265 -17.92 -7.09 -9.02
C LEU A 265 -16.63 -7.56 -9.70
N ALA A 266 -15.49 -7.30 -9.07
CA ALA A 266 -14.21 -7.90 -9.39
C ALA A 266 -13.68 -8.64 -8.15
N TYR A 267 -13.04 -9.78 -8.37
CA TYR A 267 -12.42 -10.57 -7.32
C TYR A 267 -11.09 -11.13 -7.79
N TYR A 268 -10.19 -11.24 -6.83
CA TYR A 268 -8.87 -11.81 -6.97
C TYR A 268 -8.53 -12.58 -5.69
N GLY A 269 -7.87 -13.72 -5.86
CA GLY A 269 -7.37 -14.52 -4.75
C GLY A 269 -6.09 -15.25 -5.17
N SER A 270 -5.19 -15.41 -4.20
CA SER A 270 -3.97 -16.18 -4.40
C SER A 270 -3.58 -16.99 -3.17
N LEU A 271 -2.75 -18.00 -3.40
CA LEU A 271 -2.02 -18.75 -2.39
C LEU A 271 -0.56 -18.82 -2.84
N ALA A 272 0.37 -18.50 -1.95
CA ALA A 272 1.80 -18.61 -2.17
C ALA A 272 2.43 -19.54 -1.12
N GLY A 273 3.38 -20.36 -1.56
CA GLY A 273 4.27 -21.16 -0.73
C GLY A 273 5.72 -20.88 -1.09
N SER A 274 6.62 -21.11 -0.14
CA SER A 274 8.04 -21.25 -0.45
C SER A 274 8.77 -22.07 0.62
N ARG A 275 9.94 -22.59 0.24
CA ARG A 275 10.85 -23.35 1.12
C ARG A 275 12.28 -23.18 0.64
N THR A 276 13.28 -23.22 1.53
CA THR A 276 14.72 -23.13 1.21
C THR A 276 15.57 -23.70 2.35
N ASP A 277 16.78 -24.20 2.06
CA ASP A 277 17.81 -24.58 3.06
C ASP A 277 18.74 -23.41 3.44
N LEU A 278 18.62 -22.27 2.75
CA LEU A 278 19.30 -21.02 3.04
C LEU A 278 18.21 -19.95 3.26
N GLY A 279 18.02 -19.56 4.52
CA GLY A 279 16.85 -18.84 5.02
C GLY A 279 17.19 -17.47 5.59
N LEU A 280 17.68 -17.43 6.82
CA LEU A 280 18.14 -16.22 7.50
C LEU A 280 19.62 -16.01 7.16
N GLU A 281 19.85 -15.39 6.01
CA GLU A 281 21.15 -15.18 5.37
C GLU A 281 22.30 -14.86 6.36
N ARG A 282 23.21 -15.82 6.51
CA ARG A 282 24.51 -15.60 7.14
C ARG A 282 25.65 -15.86 6.16
N VAL A 283 26.80 -15.26 6.46
CA VAL A 283 28.00 -15.24 5.61
C VAL A 283 28.91 -16.46 5.88
N ASP A 284 28.56 -17.34 6.84
CA ASP A 284 29.35 -18.52 7.20
C ASP A 284 29.01 -19.76 6.35
N VAL A 285 30.05 -20.52 6.01
CA VAL A 285 29.96 -21.78 5.28
C VAL A 285 30.62 -22.86 6.16
N PRO A 286 29.99 -24.02 6.40
CA PRO A 286 28.75 -24.51 5.80
C PRO A 286 27.48 -23.84 6.32
N VAL A 287 26.41 -23.90 5.51
CA VAL A 287 25.06 -23.51 5.92
C VAL A 287 24.53 -24.54 6.93
N LEU A 288 24.27 -24.11 8.17
CA LEU A 288 23.89 -24.99 9.28
C LEU A 288 22.60 -24.50 9.93
N HIS A 289 21.60 -25.38 9.97
CA HIS A 289 20.32 -25.13 10.64
C HIS A 289 19.59 -23.86 10.14
N ASP A 290 19.54 -23.66 8.82
CA ASP A 290 19.02 -22.42 8.20
C ASP A 290 17.81 -22.66 7.28
N GLN A 291 17.01 -23.68 7.56
CA GLN A 291 15.84 -23.96 6.73
C GLN A 291 14.74 -22.92 6.97
N SER A 292 14.18 -22.37 5.89
CA SER A 292 13.00 -21.50 5.93
C SER A 292 11.86 -22.11 5.11
N ALA A 293 10.63 -21.87 5.55
CA ALA A 293 9.42 -22.15 4.80
C ALA A 293 8.35 -21.08 5.08
N SER A 294 7.54 -20.76 4.07
CA SER A 294 6.44 -19.81 4.20
C SER A 294 5.18 -20.26 3.48
N PHE A 295 4.04 -19.76 3.97
CA PHE A 295 2.76 -19.87 3.30
C PHE A 295 1.95 -18.59 3.51
N SER A 296 1.37 -18.05 2.44
CA SER A 296 0.43 -16.94 2.50
C SER A 296 -0.80 -17.17 1.63
N GLY A 297 -1.93 -16.63 2.08
CA GLY A 297 -3.13 -16.47 1.26
C GLY A 297 -3.54 -15.01 1.20
N PHE A 298 -3.86 -14.53 0.01
CA PHE A 298 -4.24 -13.14 -0.25
C PHE A 298 -5.58 -13.06 -1.00
N THR A 299 -6.35 -12.01 -0.78
CA THR A 299 -7.53 -11.70 -1.58
C THR A 299 -7.79 -10.21 -1.70
N SER A 300 -8.33 -9.83 -2.85
CA SER A 300 -8.85 -8.49 -3.15
C SER A 300 -10.24 -8.63 -3.78
N LEU A 301 -11.19 -7.87 -3.29
CA LEU A 301 -12.58 -7.86 -3.72
C LEU A 301 -13.00 -6.42 -3.95
N VAL A 302 -13.59 -6.12 -5.11
CA VAL A 302 -14.13 -4.80 -5.45
C VAL A 302 -15.59 -4.95 -5.85
N TYR A 303 -16.49 -4.28 -5.16
CA TYR A 303 -17.92 -4.24 -5.47
C TYR A 303 -18.38 -2.80 -5.70
N ASN A 304 -19.07 -2.53 -6.81
CA ASN A 304 -19.63 -1.21 -7.15
C ASN A 304 -21.17 -1.25 -7.02
N PRO A 305 -21.74 -1.01 -5.82
CA PRO A 305 -23.20 -0.92 -5.64
C PRO A 305 -23.85 0.11 -6.58
N THR A 306 -23.16 1.22 -6.84
CA THR A 306 -23.62 2.33 -7.70
C THR A 306 -22.41 2.97 -8.39
N PRO A 307 -22.56 3.77 -9.47
CA PRO A 307 -21.45 4.51 -10.07
C PRO A 307 -20.73 5.48 -9.12
N MET A 308 -21.38 5.89 -8.02
CA MET A 308 -20.84 6.81 -7.01
C MET A 308 -20.29 6.10 -5.77
N ASN A 309 -20.37 4.77 -5.69
CA ASN A 309 -19.96 4.02 -4.50
C ASN A 309 -19.25 2.72 -4.86
N GLN A 310 -18.06 2.52 -4.31
CA GLN A 310 -17.28 1.29 -4.42
C GLN A 310 -16.93 0.79 -3.02
N LEU A 311 -17.22 -0.47 -2.74
CA LEU A 311 -16.75 -1.20 -1.57
C LEU A 311 -15.55 -2.05 -1.99
N ARG A 312 -14.52 -2.10 -1.16
CA ARG A 312 -13.38 -2.99 -1.30
C ARG A 312 -13.20 -3.82 -0.04
N PHE A 313 -12.68 -5.02 -0.20
CA PHE A 313 -12.11 -5.81 0.87
C PHE A 313 -10.79 -6.35 0.40
N VAL A 314 -9.73 -6.10 1.15
CA VAL A 314 -8.38 -6.64 0.88
C VAL A 314 -7.88 -7.30 2.14
N GLY A 315 -7.34 -8.51 2.03
CA GLY A 315 -6.80 -9.21 3.19
C GLY A 315 -5.66 -10.14 2.82
N SER A 316 -4.69 -10.25 3.71
CA SER A 316 -3.60 -11.22 3.66
C SER A 316 -3.52 -11.97 4.98
N SER A 317 -3.13 -13.23 4.91
CA SER A 317 -2.64 -14.00 6.06
C SER A 317 -1.39 -14.73 5.63
N ARG A 318 -0.26 -14.43 6.28
CA ARG A 318 1.04 -15.06 6.07
C ARG A 318 1.50 -15.75 7.34
N ARG A 319 2.15 -16.90 7.18
CA ARG A 319 2.88 -17.59 8.24
C ARG A 319 4.22 -18.05 7.71
N ASP A 320 5.27 -17.71 8.44
CA ASP A 320 6.64 -18.11 8.16
C ASP A 320 7.18 -18.99 9.28
N HIS A 321 8.12 -19.85 8.94
CA HIS A 321 8.86 -20.72 9.84
C HIS A 321 10.32 -20.73 9.43
N TYR A 322 11.18 -20.25 10.31
CA TYR A 322 12.63 -20.18 10.11
C TYR A 322 13.31 -21.05 11.16
N HIS A 323 14.36 -21.76 10.77
CA HIS A 323 15.35 -22.20 11.74
C HIS A 323 16.27 -21.02 12.06
N VAL A 324 16.68 -20.89 13.33
CA VAL A 324 17.74 -19.96 13.71
C VAL A 324 19.06 -20.63 13.31
N PRO A 325 19.85 -20.03 12.40
CA PRO A 325 21.05 -20.67 11.91
C PRO A 325 22.08 -20.87 13.03
N ASN A 326 22.83 -21.97 12.98
CA ASN A 326 23.76 -22.42 14.03
C ASN A 326 25.21 -22.15 13.64
N THR A 327 26.06 -21.66 14.54
CA THR A 327 27.52 -21.77 14.30
C THR A 327 27.94 -23.25 14.37
N GLU A 328 29.17 -23.59 13.96
CA GLU A 328 29.69 -24.96 14.12
C GLU A 328 29.64 -25.44 15.58
N ALA A 329 29.84 -24.53 16.54
CA ALA A 329 29.76 -24.83 17.98
C ALA A 329 28.32 -25.12 18.42
N ASP A 330 27.35 -24.32 17.97
CA ASP A 330 25.92 -24.52 18.27
C ASP A 330 25.41 -25.82 17.64
N GLN A 331 25.84 -26.10 16.41
CA GLN A 331 25.52 -27.32 15.71
C GLN A 331 26.11 -28.56 16.40
N ALA A 332 27.33 -28.47 16.93
CA ALA A 332 27.96 -29.53 17.72
C ALA A 332 27.33 -29.70 19.12
N ALA A 333 26.86 -28.60 19.72
CA ALA A 333 26.07 -28.62 20.95
C ALA A 333 24.63 -29.13 20.73
N GLY A 334 24.20 -29.25 19.48
CA GLY A 334 22.91 -29.80 19.09
C GLY A 334 21.75 -28.82 19.15
N ILE A 335 22.02 -27.50 19.08
CA ILE A 335 21.02 -26.43 19.17
C ILE A 335 19.96 -26.54 18.06
N ARG A 336 18.68 -26.36 18.41
CA ARG A 336 17.52 -26.50 17.50
C ARG A 336 16.48 -25.38 17.66
N ASP A 337 16.97 -24.15 17.77
CA ASP A 337 16.15 -22.96 17.92
C ASP A 337 15.43 -22.59 16.61
N ILE A 338 14.13 -22.28 16.69
CA ILE A 338 13.31 -21.89 15.54
C ILE A 338 12.55 -20.59 15.82
N GLU A 339 12.16 -19.89 14.77
CA GLU A 339 11.24 -18.76 14.84
C GLU A 339 10.00 -19.00 13.97
N ILE A 340 8.83 -18.69 14.51
CA ILE A 340 7.55 -18.71 13.80
C ILE A 340 6.99 -17.29 13.78
N ALA A 341 6.88 -16.71 12.59
CA ALA A 341 6.19 -15.44 12.38
C ALA A 341 4.78 -15.70 11.83
N THR A 342 3.84 -14.82 12.15
CA THR A 342 2.50 -14.79 11.55
C THR A 342 2.08 -13.34 11.41
N ASP A 343 1.63 -12.95 10.23
CA ASP A 343 1.06 -11.64 9.95
C ASP A 343 -0.30 -11.80 9.28
N THR A 344 -1.27 -10.97 9.64
CA THR A 344 -2.62 -11.01 9.08
C THR A 344 -3.22 -9.62 9.10
N PHE A 345 -3.57 -9.07 7.94
CA PHE A 345 -4.31 -7.81 7.86
C PHE A 345 -5.61 -7.98 7.06
N THR A 346 -6.60 -7.15 7.38
CA THR A 346 -7.82 -7.00 6.60
C THR A 346 -8.26 -5.53 6.59
N ASN A 347 -8.39 -4.97 5.39
CA ASN A 347 -8.86 -3.60 5.16
C ASN A 347 -10.19 -3.68 4.40
N PHE A 348 -11.26 -3.10 4.98
CA PHE A 348 -12.53 -2.91 4.28
C PHE A 348 -12.66 -1.43 3.92
N THR A 349 -12.83 -1.10 2.64
CA THR A 349 -12.77 0.30 2.18
C THR A 349 -14.04 0.71 1.41
N TRP A 350 -14.79 1.72 1.85
CA TRP A 350 -15.94 2.29 1.11
C TRP A 350 -15.60 3.65 0.49
N VAL A 351 -15.36 3.66 -0.82
CA VAL A 351 -15.27 4.82 -1.72
C VAL A 351 -16.64 5.44 -1.98
N HIS A 352 -16.77 6.75 -1.76
CA HIS A 352 -17.84 7.59 -2.28
C HIS A 352 -17.28 8.70 -3.17
N THR A 353 -17.75 8.74 -4.42
CA THR A 353 -17.47 9.82 -5.37
C THR A 353 -18.70 10.73 -5.43
N GLY A 354 -18.54 11.98 -5.01
CA GLY A 354 -19.60 12.98 -5.03
C GLY A 354 -19.59 13.83 -6.29
N GLY A 355 -20.62 14.66 -6.44
CA GLY A 355 -20.61 15.74 -7.42
C GLY A 355 -19.49 16.75 -7.15
N SER A 356 -19.15 17.56 -8.15
CA SER A 356 -18.24 18.71 -8.01
C SER A 356 -16.81 18.37 -7.53
N GLY A 357 -16.26 17.23 -7.94
CA GLY A 357 -14.86 16.87 -7.65
C GLY A 357 -14.63 16.44 -6.19
N THR A 358 -15.62 15.79 -5.59
CA THR A 358 -15.59 15.33 -4.19
C THR A 358 -15.28 13.83 -4.12
N LEU A 359 -14.35 13.43 -3.25
CA LEU A 359 -13.97 12.03 -3.02
C LEU A 359 -13.77 11.72 -1.54
N LEU A 360 -14.24 10.56 -1.08
CA LEU A 360 -14.53 10.31 0.33
C LEU A 360 -14.58 8.78 0.57
N THR A 361 -13.54 8.13 1.11
CA THR A 361 -13.37 6.64 1.00
C THR A 361 -13.18 5.72 2.29
N VAL A 362 -14.06 5.56 3.29
CA VAL A 362 -13.77 4.96 4.67
C VAL A 362 -12.97 3.68 4.64
N SER A 363 -11.95 3.52 5.50
CA SER A 363 -11.33 2.22 5.71
C SER A 363 -11.13 1.84 7.18
N PRO A 364 -12.09 1.15 7.83
CA PRO A 364 -11.78 0.34 9.00
C PRO A 364 -10.79 -0.78 8.64
N TYR A 365 -9.79 -0.98 9.48
CA TYR A 365 -8.77 -2.00 9.31
C TYR A 365 -8.52 -2.79 10.59
N TYR A 366 -8.05 -4.02 10.40
CA TYR A 366 -7.49 -4.88 11.43
C TYR A 366 -6.14 -5.40 10.97
N HIS A 367 -5.17 -5.43 11.87
CA HIS A 367 -3.88 -6.07 11.66
C HIS A 367 -3.50 -6.86 12.90
N PHE A 368 -2.91 -8.02 12.69
CA PHE A 368 -2.40 -8.91 13.72
C PHE A 368 -1.02 -9.38 13.29
N ASN A 369 -0.07 -9.33 14.21
CA ASN A 369 1.22 -9.97 14.03
C ASN A 369 1.65 -10.69 15.29
N ARG A 370 2.42 -11.75 15.10
CA ARG A 370 2.99 -12.55 16.16
C ARG A 370 4.33 -13.12 15.76
N GLY A 371 5.35 -12.89 16.59
CA GLY A 371 6.65 -13.54 16.51
C GLY A 371 6.82 -14.49 17.67
N GLN A 372 7.28 -15.71 17.40
CA GLN A 372 7.62 -16.66 18.46
C GLN A 372 8.98 -17.32 18.18
N TYR A 373 9.97 -16.95 18.99
CA TYR A 373 11.21 -17.70 19.16
C TYR A 373 10.96 -18.91 20.06
N ILE A 374 11.34 -20.10 19.60
CA ILE A 374 11.15 -21.36 20.31
C ILE A 374 12.48 -22.08 20.38
N GLY A 375 13.05 -22.15 21.58
CA GLY A 375 14.30 -22.83 21.85
C GLY A 375 14.17 -24.33 21.71
N GLY A 376 15.24 -24.99 21.26
CA GLY A 376 15.29 -26.43 21.13
C GLY A 376 15.15 -27.11 22.50
N LYS A 377 14.36 -28.20 22.57
CA LYS A 377 14.06 -28.86 23.86
C LYS A 377 15.26 -29.54 24.51
N GLY A 378 16.29 -29.88 23.73
CA GLY A 378 17.51 -30.52 24.20
C GLY A 378 18.60 -29.53 24.60
N ASP A 379 18.34 -28.25 24.41
CA ASP A 379 19.38 -27.23 24.35
C ASP A 379 19.78 -26.83 25.78
N PRO A 380 21.04 -26.43 26.02
CA PRO A 380 21.52 -26.11 27.37
C PRO A 380 20.67 -25.03 28.05
N ILE A 381 20.23 -24.03 27.28
CA ILE A 381 19.33 -22.96 27.69
C ILE A 381 18.19 -22.90 26.67
N VAL A 382 16.95 -23.10 27.12
CA VAL A 382 15.75 -23.09 26.27
C VAL A 382 15.01 -21.77 26.45
N THR A 383 14.95 -20.95 25.41
CA THR A 383 14.24 -19.66 25.41
C THR A 383 12.89 -19.77 24.70
N ASP A 384 11.81 -19.20 25.25
CA ASP A 384 10.51 -19.05 24.57
C ASP A 384 10.12 -17.57 24.68
N ASP A 385 10.27 -16.81 23.58
CA ASP A 385 9.86 -15.41 23.48
C ASP A 385 8.74 -15.30 22.45
N ASN A 386 7.57 -14.91 22.92
CA ASN A 386 6.31 -15.00 22.21
C ASN A 386 5.59 -13.66 22.33
N ARG A 387 5.62 -12.87 21.26
CA ARG A 387 5.12 -11.50 21.19
C ARG A 387 4.00 -11.45 20.17
N GLY A 388 2.86 -10.88 20.54
CA GLY A 388 1.70 -10.78 19.66
C GLY A 388 0.99 -9.45 19.86
N SER A 389 0.75 -8.75 18.75
CA SER A 389 0.16 -7.41 18.71
C SER A 389 -1.10 -7.41 17.84
N HIS A 390 -2.16 -6.79 18.34
CA HIS A 390 -3.43 -6.60 17.63
C HIS A 390 -3.71 -5.11 17.43
N TYR A 391 -3.98 -4.72 16.20
CA TYR A 391 -4.32 -3.34 15.82
C TYR A 391 -5.76 -3.32 15.31
N VAL A 392 -6.60 -2.50 15.94
CA VAL A 392 -7.95 -2.22 15.47
C VAL A 392 -8.03 -0.72 15.20
N GLY A 393 -8.32 -0.34 13.95
CA GLY A 393 -8.23 1.06 13.54
C GLY A 393 -9.14 1.44 12.39
N GLY A 394 -8.99 2.69 11.97
CA GLY A 394 -9.71 3.26 10.84
C GLY A 394 -9.00 4.48 10.26
N TYR A 395 -8.92 4.51 8.94
CA TYR A 395 -8.38 5.62 8.17
C TYR A 395 -9.49 6.41 7.48
N VAL A 396 -9.22 7.70 7.25
CA VAL A 396 -10.14 8.75 6.80
C VAL A 396 -9.38 9.80 5.97
N ASN A 397 -9.89 10.19 4.78
CA ASN A 397 -9.39 11.26 3.90
C ASN A 397 -10.51 11.77 2.95
N PHE A 398 -11.14 12.88 3.30
CA PHE A 398 -12.02 13.63 2.40
C PHE A 398 -11.17 14.52 1.47
N GLU A 399 -11.40 14.44 0.16
CA GLU A 399 -10.86 15.35 -0.86
C GLU A 399 -12.00 16.11 -1.53
N VAL A 400 -11.79 17.41 -1.79
CA VAL A 400 -12.67 18.21 -2.65
C VAL A 400 -11.85 19.16 -3.52
N THR A 401 -12.00 19.02 -4.84
CA THR A 401 -11.40 19.91 -5.85
C THR A 401 -12.43 20.93 -6.32
N ARG A 402 -12.24 22.22 -6.00
CA ARG A 402 -13.16 23.30 -6.41
C ARG A 402 -12.40 24.51 -6.95
N GLY A 403 -12.56 24.77 -8.24
CA GLY A 403 -11.95 25.91 -8.94
C GLY A 403 -10.42 25.84 -8.97
N LYS A 404 -9.76 26.59 -8.07
CA LYS A 404 -8.29 26.61 -7.93
C LYS A 404 -7.77 25.83 -6.73
N HIS A 405 -8.64 25.34 -5.85
CA HIS A 405 -8.27 24.66 -4.60
C HIS A 405 -8.53 23.16 -4.70
N THR A 406 -7.66 22.38 -4.05
CA THR A 406 -7.86 20.95 -3.78
C THR A 406 -7.59 20.73 -2.30
N PHE A 407 -8.67 20.73 -1.53
CA PHE A 407 -8.62 20.57 -0.09
C PHE A 407 -8.69 19.10 0.28
N ARG A 408 -7.82 18.65 1.20
CA ARG A 408 -7.85 17.32 1.81
C ARG A 408 -7.88 17.44 3.32
N VAL A 409 -8.69 16.61 3.99
CA VAL A 409 -8.72 16.51 5.45
C VAL A 409 -8.94 15.07 5.86
N GLY A 410 -8.26 14.61 6.90
CA GLY A 410 -8.41 13.22 7.32
C GLY A 410 -7.90 12.85 8.70
N THR A 411 -8.00 11.56 9.02
CA THR A 411 -7.56 10.98 10.29
C THR A 411 -7.08 9.54 10.12
N ASP A 412 -6.09 9.13 10.91
CA ASP A 412 -5.67 7.74 11.09
C ASP A 412 -5.68 7.45 12.60
N LEU A 413 -6.55 6.52 13.00
CA LEU A 413 -6.82 6.18 14.39
C LEU A 413 -6.65 4.67 14.57
N PHE A 414 -5.87 4.22 15.56
CA PHE A 414 -5.87 2.81 15.96
C PHE A 414 -5.59 2.60 17.43
N ARG A 415 -6.10 1.48 17.95
CA ARG A 415 -5.72 0.90 19.24
C ARG A 415 -4.85 -0.33 19.01
N GLU A 416 -3.73 -0.38 19.70
CA GLU A 416 -2.79 -1.49 19.78
C GLU A 416 -2.97 -2.22 21.12
N TYR A 417 -3.12 -3.54 21.08
CA TYR A 417 -3.10 -4.42 22.24
C TYR A 417 -1.99 -5.46 22.07
N ASP A 418 -0.98 -5.33 22.91
CA ASP A 418 0.22 -6.15 22.90
C ASP A 418 0.19 -7.18 24.02
N THR A 419 0.71 -8.36 23.69
CA THR A 419 1.01 -9.43 24.64
C THR A 419 2.43 -9.91 24.43
N GLN A 420 3.18 -10.02 25.52
CA GLN A 420 4.47 -10.70 25.53
C GLN A 420 4.49 -11.79 26.58
N PHE A 421 5.03 -12.93 26.20
CA PHE A 421 5.46 -13.98 27.11
C PHE A 421 6.94 -14.25 26.85
N PHE A 422 7.74 -14.30 27.92
CA PHE A 422 9.15 -14.63 27.85
C PHE A 422 9.45 -15.70 28.90
N ALA A 423 10.16 -16.75 28.54
CA ALA A 423 10.68 -17.73 29.48
C ALA A 423 12.06 -18.21 29.10
N ILE A 424 12.86 -18.53 30.11
CA ILE A 424 14.16 -19.22 29.98
C ILE A 424 14.11 -20.46 30.88
N THR A 425 14.58 -21.59 30.36
CA THR A 425 14.81 -22.82 31.13
C THR A 425 16.28 -23.22 31.03
N ASP A 426 16.96 -23.38 32.16
CA ASP A 426 18.32 -23.93 32.20
C ASP A 426 18.26 -25.45 32.38
N ASN A 427 18.68 -26.17 31.34
CA ASN A 427 18.73 -27.64 31.30
C ASN A 427 20.10 -28.20 31.75
N THR A 428 21.12 -27.37 31.97
CA THR A 428 22.46 -27.82 32.38
C THR A 428 22.49 -28.31 33.83
N LEU A 429 21.48 -27.93 34.61
CA LEU A 429 21.35 -28.26 36.03
C LEU A 429 20.68 -29.63 36.23
N ALA A 430 21.11 -30.36 37.26
CA ALA A 430 20.54 -31.67 37.65
C ALA A 430 19.03 -31.63 37.99
N LYS A 431 18.47 -30.43 38.18
CA LYS A 431 17.04 -30.14 38.15
C LYS A 431 16.86 -28.84 37.34
N PRO A 432 16.17 -28.86 36.19
CA PRO A 432 16.01 -27.65 35.38
C PRO A 432 15.31 -26.53 36.15
N ILE A 433 15.80 -25.30 35.98
CA ILE A 433 15.21 -24.09 36.56
C ILE A 433 14.56 -23.30 35.43
N ARG A 434 13.32 -22.85 35.64
CA ARG A 434 12.56 -22.06 34.67
C ARG A 434 12.13 -20.73 35.26
N ALA A 435 12.47 -19.64 34.59
CA ALA A 435 11.96 -18.29 34.86
C ALA A 435 10.96 -17.91 33.76
N GLU A 436 9.86 -17.25 34.11
CA GLU A 436 8.91 -16.71 33.13
C GLU A 436 8.39 -15.33 33.50
N HIS A 437 8.08 -14.54 32.47
CA HIS A 437 7.51 -13.21 32.55
C HIS A 437 6.35 -13.07 31.55
N ARG A 438 5.34 -12.28 31.90
CA ARG A 438 4.20 -11.93 31.04
C ARG A 438 3.93 -10.45 31.14
N GLN A 439 3.84 -9.79 30.00
CA GLN A 439 3.48 -8.39 29.88
C GLN A 439 2.26 -8.22 28.98
N LYS A 440 1.47 -7.19 29.25
CA LYS A 440 0.41 -6.70 28.38
C LYS A 440 0.56 -5.19 28.27
N LEU A 441 0.55 -4.65 27.05
CA LEU A 441 0.63 -3.21 26.81
C LEU A 441 -0.55 -2.76 25.95
N ASN A 442 -0.93 -1.50 26.10
CA ASN A 442 -1.97 -0.86 25.30
C ASN A 442 -1.48 0.52 24.86
N ALA A 443 -1.70 0.84 23.59
CA ALA A 443 -1.50 2.19 23.07
C ALA A 443 -2.69 2.58 22.18
N ASP A 444 -3.00 3.87 22.16
CA ASP A 444 -3.91 4.48 21.19
C ASP A 444 -3.13 5.54 20.41
N ILE A 445 -3.27 5.52 19.08
CA ILE A 445 -2.76 6.57 18.19
C ILE A 445 -3.96 7.34 17.63
N GLU A 446 -3.91 8.66 17.79
CA GLU A 446 -4.87 9.60 17.23
C GLU A 446 -4.13 10.57 16.30
N SER A 447 -4.34 10.48 14.98
CA SER A 447 -3.70 11.37 13.99
C SER A 447 -4.76 12.12 13.20
N VAL A 448 -4.65 13.44 13.03
CA VAL A 448 -5.50 14.24 12.12
C VAL A 448 -4.63 15.09 11.20
N PHE A 449 -5.08 15.32 9.97
CA PHE A 449 -4.36 16.13 8.99
C PHE A 449 -5.30 17.00 8.14
N ALA A 450 -4.76 18.09 7.62
CA ALA A 450 -5.38 18.92 6.60
C ALA A 450 -4.33 19.43 5.61
N GLU A 451 -4.69 19.51 4.33
CA GLU A 451 -3.87 20.02 3.23
C GLU A 451 -4.72 20.86 2.27
N ASP A 452 -4.15 21.90 1.67
CA ASP A 452 -4.73 22.59 0.51
C ASP A 452 -3.68 22.74 -0.59
N SER A 453 -4.10 22.50 -1.83
CA SER A 453 -3.33 22.75 -3.03
C SER A 453 -3.98 23.87 -3.83
N PHE A 454 -3.36 25.06 -3.83
CA PHE A 454 -3.88 26.26 -4.48
C PHE A 454 -3.12 26.60 -5.76
N ARG A 455 -3.81 26.46 -6.89
CA ARG A 455 -3.30 26.79 -8.23
C ARG A 455 -3.38 28.29 -8.51
N VAL A 456 -2.31 29.02 -8.17
CA VAL A 456 -2.19 30.47 -8.37
C VAL A 456 -2.30 30.82 -9.86
N THR A 457 -1.47 30.19 -10.69
CA THR A 457 -1.39 30.40 -12.15
C THR A 457 -1.47 29.05 -12.89
N ARG A 458 -1.32 29.03 -14.22
CA ARG A 458 -1.24 27.76 -14.99
C ARG A 458 0.05 26.95 -14.71
N TRP A 459 1.06 27.56 -14.10
CA TRP A 459 2.40 26.99 -13.89
C TRP A 459 2.90 27.08 -12.44
N LEU A 460 2.12 27.68 -11.53
CA LEU A 460 2.44 27.84 -10.12
C LEU A 460 1.29 27.34 -9.24
N THR A 461 1.58 26.32 -8.44
CA THR A 461 0.71 25.75 -7.41
C THR A 461 1.42 25.83 -6.06
N LEU A 462 0.72 26.31 -5.04
CA LEU A 462 1.18 26.35 -3.66
C LEU A 462 0.52 25.20 -2.88
N ASN A 463 1.29 24.50 -2.05
CA ASN A 463 0.78 23.40 -1.22
C ASN A 463 0.99 23.77 0.26
N ASP A 464 -0.10 23.88 1.01
CA ASP A 464 -0.08 23.99 2.48
C ASP A 464 -0.48 22.64 3.10
N ARG A 465 0.18 22.26 4.21
CA ARG A 465 0.12 20.93 4.80
C ARG A 465 0.33 21.00 6.32
N SER A 466 -0.65 20.50 7.08
CA SER A 466 -0.59 20.46 8.54
C SER A 466 -1.10 19.13 9.10
N ALA A 467 -0.36 18.55 10.04
CA ALA A 467 -0.74 17.33 10.76
C ALA A 467 -0.61 17.52 12.27
N VAL A 468 -1.49 16.88 13.04
CA VAL A 468 -1.37 16.75 14.49
C VAL A 468 -1.52 15.28 14.84
N ARG A 469 -0.51 14.71 15.51
CA ARG A 469 -0.51 13.34 16.01
C ARG A 469 -0.38 13.33 17.52
N LYS A 470 -1.19 12.49 18.16
CA LYS A 470 -1.20 12.27 19.60
C LYS A 470 -1.08 10.77 19.86
N VAL A 471 -0.17 10.42 20.76
CA VAL A 471 0.05 9.03 21.20
C VAL A 471 -0.33 8.95 22.67
N LEU A 472 -1.24 8.03 23.00
CA LEU A 472 -1.65 7.72 24.36
C LEU A 472 -1.12 6.31 24.70
N ARG A 473 -0.49 6.16 25.87
CA ARG A 473 0.04 4.87 26.34
C ARG A 473 -0.50 4.57 27.73
N ASP A 474 -1.21 3.46 27.84
CA ASP A 474 -1.69 2.92 29.10
C ASP A 474 -0.67 1.89 29.61
N PHE A 475 0.29 2.34 30.41
CA PHE A 475 1.14 1.45 31.20
C PHE A 475 0.35 0.96 32.42
N LYS A 476 0.14 -0.35 32.54
CA LYS A 476 -0.56 -1.02 33.67
C LYS A 476 0.20 -2.26 34.12
#